data_AF-A0AAD4TMX5-F1
#
_entry.id   AF-A0AAD4TMX5-F1
#
_cell.length_a   1.000
_cell.length_b   1.000
_cell.length_c   1.000
_cell.angle_alpha   90.00
_cell.angle_beta   90.00
_cell.angle_gamma   90.00
#
_symmetry.space_group_name_H-M   'P 1'
#
loop_
_entity.id
_entity.type
_entity.pdbx_description
1 polymer ?
#
loop_
_entity_poly.entity_id
_entity_poly.type
_entity_poly.pdbx_seq_one_letter_code
_entity_poly.pdbx_strand_id
1 'polypeptide(L)'
;MGNNCTIFACGQTGPGKTFTTEGESSPNEEYTWEQDPLAGIIPRTLHQIFEKLTDNGTEFSAQVSLLEIYNEELFDLLNPSSDASDRLQMFDDPRNKRGVIIKGLEEITVHNKDQAYQTLEKGVAKRTAAATLMNAYSSRSHSVFSVKIHMKETTVDGEALVKTGKLNLVDLAGSRNIGRSGAVGKRAREAGNISHPCRLWEGHYCSCGKNTSCSLLRI
;
A
#
# COMPACT_ATOMS: atom_id res chain seq x y z
N MET A 1 -6.31 10.75 19.80
CA MET A 1 -5.08 10.27 19.14
C MET A 1 -5.51 9.51 17.89
N GLY A 2 -4.82 9.68 16.76
CA GLY A 2 -5.11 8.88 15.58
C GLY A 2 -4.39 7.52 15.66
N ASN A 3 -4.99 6.50 15.04
CA ASN A 3 -4.49 5.13 15.07
C ASN A 3 -3.76 4.79 13.77
N ASN A 4 -2.80 3.88 13.87
CA ASN A 4 -2.12 3.32 12.70
C ASN A 4 -2.73 1.96 12.37
N CYS A 5 -3.24 1.78 11.17
CA CYS A 5 -3.84 0.52 10.72
C CYS A 5 -3.04 -0.03 9.54
N THR A 6 -2.84 -1.33 9.49
CA THR A 6 -2.23 -2.01 8.33
C THR A 6 -3.06 -3.22 7.94
N ILE A 7 -3.43 -3.31 6.67
CA ILE A 7 -4.17 -4.44 6.10
C ILE A 7 -3.26 -5.13 5.10
N PHE A 8 -3.11 -6.44 5.23
CA PHE A 8 -2.31 -7.26 4.33
C PHE A 8 -3.22 -8.19 3.53
N ALA A 9 -3.06 -8.21 2.20
CA ALA A 9 -3.58 -9.25 1.34
C ALA A 9 -2.47 -10.28 1.09
N CYS A 10 -2.69 -11.53 1.50
CA CYS A 10 -1.72 -12.62 1.31
C CYS A 10 -2.39 -13.87 0.73
N GLY A 11 -1.66 -14.66 -0.06
CA GLY A 11 -2.23 -15.78 -0.80
C GLY A 11 -1.26 -16.42 -1.80
N GLN A 12 -1.59 -17.61 -2.31
CA GLN A 12 -0.79 -18.29 -3.35
C GLN A 12 -0.69 -17.45 -4.63
N THR A 13 0.30 -17.59 -5.52
CA THR A 13 0.31 -16.88 -6.81
C THR A 13 -0.80 -17.39 -7.75
N GLY A 14 -1.59 -16.49 -8.35
CA GLY A 14 -2.67 -16.82 -9.30
C GLY A 14 -4.15 -16.59 -8.89
N PRO A 15 -4.56 -16.47 -7.61
CA PRO A 15 -5.95 -16.40 -7.19
C PRO A 15 -6.48 -14.96 -6.99
N GLY A 16 -5.93 -13.94 -7.66
CA GLY A 16 -6.53 -12.60 -7.64
C GLY A 16 -6.23 -11.73 -6.40
N LYS A 17 -4.99 -11.76 -5.87
CA LYS A 17 -4.56 -10.81 -4.83
C LYS A 17 -4.64 -9.36 -5.28
N THR A 18 -4.02 -9.05 -6.42
CA THR A 18 -4.05 -7.73 -7.04
C THR A 18 -5.48 -7.33 -7.42
N PHE A 19 -6.29 -8.28 -7.91
CA PHE A 19 -7.73 -8.07 -8.11
C PHE A 19 -8.47 -7.72 -6.80
N THR A 20 -8.09 -8.32 -5.67
CA THR A 20 -8.72 -8.00 -4.39
C THR A 20 -8.26 -6.64 -3.84
N THR A 21 -7.00 -6.27 -4.05
CA THR A 21 -6.44 -5.01 -3.53
C THR A 21 -6.79 -3.82 -4.40
N GLU A 22 -6.55 -3.92 -5.71
CA GLU A 22 -6.71 -2.86 -6.69
C GLU A 22 -8.08 -2.95 -7.38
N GLY A 23 -8.52 -4.15 -7.76
CA GLY A 23 -9.75 -4.37 -8.53
C GLY A 23 -9.51 -4.36 -10.04
N GLU A 24 -10.61 -4.37 -10.77
CA GLU A 24 -10.66 -4.09 -12.20
C GLU A 24 -11.72 -3.01 -12.46
N SER A 25 -11.62 -2.33 -13.60
CA SER A 25 -12.65 -1.42 -14.06
C SER A 25 -13.68 -2.20 -14.88
N SER A 26 -14.96 -1.99 -14.58
CA SER A 26 -16.06 -2.53 -15.37
C SER A 26 -15.98 -2.05 -16.83
N PRO A 27 -16.30 -2.92 -17.80
CA PRO A 27 -16.25 -2.57 -19.21
C PRO A 27 -17.22 -1.42 -19.52
N ASN A 28 -16.86 -0.59 -20.50
CA ASN A 28 -17.67 0.53 -21.00
C ASN A 28 -17.93 1.68 -20.01
N GLU A 29 -17.17 1.81 -18.93
CA GLU A 29 -17.31 2.90 -17.95
C GLU A 29 -18.75 3.02 -17.39
N GLU A 30 -19.44 1.88 -17.24
CA GLU A 30 -20.84 1.83 -16.79
C GLU A 30 -21.02 2.38 -15.37
N TYR A 31 -19.95 2.29 -14.55
CA TYR A 31 -19.93 2.72 -13.16
C TYR A 31 -18.84 3.76 -12.94
N THR A 32 -19.06 4.66 -11.98
CA THR A 32 -17.96 5.47 -11.43
C THR A 32 -17.03 4.56 -10.63
N TRP A 33 -15.75 4.93 -10.52
CA TRP A 33 -14.73 4.14 -9.82
C TRP A 33 -15.11 3.78 -8.37
N GLU A 34 -15.98 4.59 -7.77
CA GLU A 34 -16.46 4.45 -6.38
C GLU A 34 -17.54 3.38 -6.23
N GLN A 35 -18.37 3.24 -7.26
CA GLN A 35 -19.53 2.37 -7.28
C GLN A 35 -19.29 1.10 -8.09
N ASP A 36 -18.12 0.98 -8.70
CA ASP A 36 -17.76 -0.16 -9.51
C ASP A 36 -17.79 -1.46 -8.66
N PRO A 37 -18.61 -2.47 -9.04
CA PRO A 37 -18.64 -3.74 -8.35
C PRO A 37 -17.30 -4.49 -8.41
N LEU A 38 -16.45 -4.20 -9.40
CA LEU A 38 -15.14 -4.80 -9.58
C LEU A 38 -14.00 -4.06 -8.84
N ALA A 39 -14.30 -2.92 -8.20
CA ALA A 39 -13.32 -2.17 -7.42
C ALA A 39 -12.78 -2.99 -6.23
N GLY A 40 -11.46 -2.94 -6.03
CA GLY A 40 -10.77 -3.62 -4.94
C GLY A 40 -10.90 -2.91 -3.58
N ILE A 41 -10.16 -3.40 -2.58
CA ILE A 41 -10.21 -2.84 -1.23
C ILE A 41 -9.65 -1.41 -1.15
N ILE A 42 -8.64 -1.08 -1.96
CA ILE A 42 -8.00 0.24 -1.96
C ILE A 42 -8.99 1.34 -2.41
N PRO A 43 -9.58 1.29 -3.62
CA PRO A 43 -10.53 2.31 -4.05
C PRO A 43 -11.75 2.42 -3.12
N ARG A 44 -12.30 1.29 -2.66
CA ARG A 44 -13.41 1.28 -1.69
C ARG A 44 -13.04 1.97 -0.38
N THR A 45 -11.84 1.73 0.12
CA THR A 45 -11.36 2.34 1.37
C THR A 45 -11.12 3.84 1.19
N LEU A 46 -10.56 4.26 0.05
CA LEU A 46 -10.40 5.68 -0.27
C LEU A 46 -11.75 6.39 -0.28
N HIS A 47 -12.74 5.85 -0.99
CA HIS A 47 -14.09 6.39 -1.03
C HIS A 47 -14.67 6.58 0.39
N GLN A 48 -14.67 5.52 1.20
CA GLN A 48 -15.22 5.58 2.57
C GLN A 48 -14.47 6.55 3.50
N ILE A 49 -13.14 6.64 3.38
CA ILE A 49 -12.34 7.57 4.18
C ILE A 49 -12.77 9.01 3.89
N PHE A 50 -12.80 9.38 2.61
CA PHE A 50 -13.10 10.76 2.21
C PHE A 50 -14.56 11.13 2.44
N GLU A 51 -15.51 10.20 2.27
CA GLU A 51 -16.90 10.43 2.66
C GLU A 51 -17.02 10.75 4.15
N LYS A 52 -16.47 9.89 5.03
CA LYS A 52 -16.52 10.11 6.49
C LYS A 52 -15.82 11.39 6.93
N LEU A 53 -14.71 11.74 6.31
CA LEU A 53 -14.01 12.98 6.62
C LEU A 53 -14.84 14.20 6.25
N THR A 54 -15.55 14.13 5.12
CA THR A 54 -16.43 15.20 4.63
C THR A 54 -17.68 15.32 5.51
N ASP A 55 -18.32 14.20 5.84
CA ASP A 55 -19.52 14.16 6.69
C ASP A 55 -19.27 14.70 8.09
N ASN A 56 -18.10 14.43 8.65
CA ASN A 56 -17.70 14.93 9.96
C ASN A 56 -17.35 16.43 9.96
N GLY A 57 -17.27 17.08 8.78
CA GLY A 57 -16.93 18.50 8.64
C GLY A 57 -15.59 18.91 9.24
N THR A 58 -14.69 17.94 9.47
CA THR A 58 -13.41 18.16 10.14
C THR A 58 -12.38 18.67 9.14
N GLU A 59 -11.59 19.69 9.50
CA GLU A 59 -10.49 20.13 8.63
C GLU A 59 -9.43 19.03 8.57
N PHE A 60 -9.13 18.53 7.36
CA PHE A 60 -8.15 17.48 7.17
C PHE A 60 -7.17 17.76 6.03
N SER A 61 -6.01 17.12 6.09
CA SER A 61 -5.03 17.03 5.02
C SER A 61 -4.66 15.57 4.84
N ALA A 62 -4.78 15.07 3.61
CA ALA A 62 -4.46 13.69 3.27
C ALA A 62 -3.20 13.63 2.39
N GLN A 63 -2.36 12.64 2.65
CA GLN A 63 -1.16 12.34 1.90
C GLN A 63 -1.16 10.86 1.51
N VAL A 64 -0.79 10.56 0.27
CA VAL A 64 -0.70 9.19 -0.23
C VAL A 64 0.70 8.88 -0.75
N SER A 65 1.14 7.64 -0.56
CA SER A 65 2.40 7.12 -1.11
C SER A 65 2.20 5.70 -1.61
N LEU A 66 2.83 5.33 -2.72
CA LEU A 66 2.82 3.95 -3.24
C LEU A 66 4.26 3.46 -3.38
N LEU A 67 4.60 2.48 -2.55
CA LEU A 67 5.91 1.86 -2.50
C LEU A 67 5.84 0.45 -3.09
N GLU A 68 6.77 0.11 -3.97
CA GLU A 68 6.98 -1.27 -4.42
C GLU A 68 8.24 -1.85 -3.78
N ILE A 69 8.14 -3.10 -3.32
CA ILE A 69 9.26 -3.87 -2.80
C ILE A 69 9.46 -5.05 -3.73
N TYR A 70 10.60 -5.08 -4.41
CA TYR A 70 10.99 -6.20 -5.25
C TYR A 70 12.43 -6.59 -5.00
N ASN A 71 12.64 -7.89 -4.78
CA ASN A 71 13.98 -8.45 -4.55
C ASN A 71 14.79 -7.66 -3.49
N GLU A 72 14.11 -7.27 -2.40
CA GLU A 72 14.67 -6.48 -1.28
C GLU A 72 15.06 -5.04 -1.63
N GLU A 73 14.72 -4.57 -2.83
CA GLU A 73 14.87 -3.18 -3.26
C GLU A 73 13.53 -2.43 -3.19
N LEU A 74 13.62 -1.15 -2.88
CA LEU A 74 12.49 -0.25 -2.67
C LEU A 74 12.35 0.70 -3.86
N PHE A 75 11.15 0.83 -4.41
CA PHE A 75 10.87 1.69 -5.56
C PHE A 75 9.67 2.60 -5.30
N ASP A 76 9.80 3.87 -5.70
CA ASP A 76 8.70 4.83 -5.66
C ASP A 76 7.84 4.72 -6.93
N LEU A 77 6.57 4.36 -6.75
CA LEU A 77 5.64 4.25 -7.86
C LEU A 77 4.90 5.55 -8.19
N LEU A 78 4.98 6.57 -7.33
CA LEU A 78 4.32 7.86 -7.55
C LEU A 78 5.25 8.94 -8.08
N ASN A 79 6.57 8.79 -7.88
CA ASN A 79 7.51 9.80 -8.36
C ASN A 79 7.61 9.79 -9.90
N PRO A 80 7.22 10.88 -10.58
CA PRO A 80 7.19 10.96 -12.04
C PRO A 80 8.58 11.07 -12.67
N SER A 81 9.58 11.50 -11.90
CA SER A 81 10.96 11.71 -12.34
C SER A 81 11.89 10.55 -12.03
N SER A 82 11.43 9.60 -11.21
CA SER A 82 12.24 8.44 -10.86
C SER A 82 12.22 7.43 -12.00
N ASP A 83 13.42 7.10 -12.49
CA ASP A 83 13.60 5.99 -13.41
C ASP A 83 13.31 4.68 -12.67
N ALA A 84 12.94 3.62 -13.41
CA ALA A 84 12.71 2.29 -12.83
C ALA A 84 13.94 1.70 -12.12
N SER A 85 15.11 2.35 -12.22
CA SER A 85 16.35 1.99 -11.54
C SER A 85 16.61 2.75 -10.23
N ASP A 86 15.82 3.77 -9.91
CA ASP A 86 16.02 4.61 -8.72
C ASP A 86 15.51 3.88 -7.47
N ARG A 87 16.47 3.37 -6.69
CA ARG A 87 16.21 2.61 -5.47
C ARG A 87 16.15 3.54 -4.27
N LEU A 88 15.08 3.42 -3.50
CA LEU A 88 14.95 4.13 -2.24
C LEU A 88 15.81 3.50 -1.16
N GLN A 89 16.28 4.33 -0.23
CA GLN A 89 17.09 3.91 0.91
C GLN A 89 16.27 3.93 2.19
N MET A 90 16.43 2.88 2.99
CA MET A 90 15.75 2.71 4.27
C MET A 90 16.70 3.05 5.43
N PHE A 91 16.22 3.85 6.38
CA PHE A 91 16.98 4.27 7.57
C PHE A 91 16.16 4.03 8.84
N ASP A 92 16.82 3.75 9.95
CA ASP A 92 16.16 3.71 11.26
C ASP A 92 15.74 5.12 11.68
N ASP A 93 14.54 5.25 12.27
CA ASP A 93 14.07 6.52 12.81
C ASP A 93 14.80 6.82 14.13
N PRO A 94 15.64 7.88 14.22
CA PRO A 94 16.32 8.23 15.46
C PRO A 94 15.35 8.63 16.59
N ARG A 95 14.12 9.03 16.25
CA ARG A 95 13.08 9.46 17.21
C ARG A 95 12.20 8.31 17.66
N ASN A 96 12.17 7.22 16.92
CA ASN A 96 11.36 6.04 17.21
C ASN A 96 12.21 4.78 17.00
N LYS A 97 12.64 4.15 18.10
CA LYS A 97 13.49 2.94 18.05
C LYS A 97 12.89 1.75 17.28
N ARG A 98 11.61 1.80 16.91
CA ARG A 98 10.91 0.80 16.07
C ARG A 98 10.37 1.38 14.77
N GLY A 99 10.65 2.65 14.49
CA GLY A 99 10.24 3.36 13.29
C GLY A 99 11.32 3.28 12.23
N VAL A 100 10.89 3.33 10.97
CA VAL A 100 11.75 3.30 9.80
C VAL A 100 11.37 4.47 8.91
N ILE A 101 12.36 5.14 8.35
CA ILE A 101 12.22 6.26 7.41
C ILE A 101 12.72 5.79 6.04
N ILE A 102 11.88 5.92 5.01
CA ILE A 102 12.26 5.66 3.63
C ILE A 102 12.63 7.01 3.01
N LYS A 103 13.92 7.20 2.72
CA LYS A 103 14.42 8.43 2.14
C LYS A 103 14.08 8.46 0.65
N GLY A 104 13.46 9.56 0.22
CA GLY A 104 13.10 9.79 -1.18
C GLY A 104 11.75 9.22 -1.59
N LEU A 105 10.99 8.62 -0.65
CA LEU A 105 9.60 8.26 -0.91
C LEU A 105 8.74 9.52 -1.00
N GLU A 106 8.03 9.68 -2.10
CA GLU A 106 7.14 10.80 -2.35
C GLU A 106 5.79 10.59 -1.63
N GLU A 107 5.46 11.52 -0.74
CA GLU A 107 4.15 11.63 -0.11
C GLU A 107 3.34 12.72 -0.85
N ILE A 108 2.47 12.32 -1.77
CA ILE A 108 1.64 13.24 -2.57
C ILE A 108 0.47 13.72 -1.72
N THR A 109 0.33 15.04 -1.58
CA THR A 109 -0.82 15.65 -0.88
C THR A 109 -2.03 15.62 -1.80
N VAL A 110 -3.16 15.12 -1.29
CA VAL A 110 -4.42 14.97 -2.01
C VAL A 110 -5.52 15.72 -1.27
N HIS A 111 -6.36 16.44 -2.02
CA HIS A 111 -7.40 17.30 -1.46
C HIS A 111 -8.81 16.71 -1.57
N ASN A 112 -8.99 15.72 -2.43
CA ASN A 112 -10.26 15.04 -2.62
C ASN A 112 -10.04 13.57 -3.01
N LYS A 113 -11.12 12.80 -2.93
CA LYS A 113 -11.15 11.37 -3.25
C LYS A 113 -10.68 11.07 -4.69
N ASP A 114 -11.07 11.90 -5.66
CA ASP A 114 -10.71 11.71 -7.06
C ASP A 114 -9.21 11.89 -7.31
N GLN A 115 -8.57 12.87 -6.67
CA GLN A 115 -7.12 13.05 -6.72
C GLN A 115 -6.37 11.86 -6.12
N ALA A 116 -6.88 11.31 -5.01
CA ALA A 116 -6.31 10.11 -4.40
C ALA A 116 -6.41 8.90 -5.34
N TYR A 117 -7.56 8.71 -5.98
CA TYR A 117 -7.78 7.63 -6.95
C TYR A 117 -6.92 7.79 -8.20
N GLN A 118 -6.85 8.99 -8.80
CA GLN A 118 -5.98 9.27 -9.95
C GLN A 118 -4.50 9.02 -9.62
N THR A 119 -4.08 9.31 -8.39
CA THR A 119 -2.72 9.05 -7.94
C THR A 119 -2.44 7.55 -7.82
N LEU A 120 -3.41 6.78 -7.33
CA LEU A 120 -3.35 5.32 -7.32
C LEU A 120 -3.23 4.77 -8.75
N GLU A 121 -4.07 5.23 -9.68
CA GLU A 121 -4.04 4.77 -11.08
C GLU A 121 -2.69 5.02 -11.75
N LYS A 122 -2.09 6.20 -11.54
CA LYS A 122 -0.74 6.51 -12.03
C LYS A 122 0.30 5.52 -11.49
N GLY A 123 0.23 5.22 -10.20
CA GLY A 123 1.12 4.27 -9.55
C GLY A 123 0.97 2.84 -10.09
N VAL A 124 -0.27 2.39 -10.28
CA VAL A 124 -0.60 1.07 -10.87
C VAL A 124 -0.14 0.99 -12.33
N ALA A 125 -0.32 2.05 -13.11
CA ALA A 125 0.17 2.11 -14.48
C ALA A 125 1.70 2.02 -14.53
N LYS A 126 2.42 2.74 -13.66
CA LYS A 126 3.88 2.68 -13.55
C LYS A 126 4.36 1.28 -13.16
N ARG A 127 3.70 0.64 -12.19
CA ARG A 127 3.94 -0.76 -11.79
C ARG A 127 3.77 -1.72 -12.98
N THR A 128 2.70 -1.55 -13.74
CA THR A 128 2.41 -2.38 -14.92
C THR A 128 3.48 -2.20 -15.99
N ALA A 129 3.87 -0.96 -16.30
CA ALA A 129 4.94 -0.67 -17.26
C ALA A 129 6.29 -1.29 -16.83
N ALA A 130 6.64 -1.20 -15.54
CA ALA A 130 7.83 -1.84 -14.99
C ALA A 130 7.78 -3.37 -15.12
N ALA A 131 6.61 -3.98 -14.92
CA ALA A 131 6.42 -5.42 -15.08
C ALA A 131 6.57 -5.90 -16.52
N THR A 132 6.18 -5.09 -17.51
CA THR A 132 6.37 -5.38 -18.94
C THR A 132 7.85 -5.32 -19.32
N LEU A 133 8.60 -4.35 -18.80
CA LEU A 133 10.04 -4.20 -19.06
C LEU A 133 10.88 -5.31 -18.43
N MET A 134 10.46 -5.86 -17.27
CA MET A 134 11.26 -6.83 -16.50
C MET A 134 10.80 -8.31 -16.62
N ASN A 135 9.94 -8.66 -17.60
CA ASN A 135 9.43 -10.02 -17.84
C ASN A 135 8.75 -10.67 -16.61
N ALA A 136 7.45 -10.39 -16.44
CA ALA A 136 6.49 -11.07 -15.53
C ALA A 136 6.77 -10.89 -14.02
N TYR A 137 6.44 -9.70 -13.51
CA TYR A 137 6.95 -9.17 -12.23
C TYR A 137 5.88 -8.95 -11.13
N SER A 138 4.63 -8.60 -11.49
CA SER A 138 3.63 -8.16 -10.49
C SER A 138 3.27 -9.22 -9.44
N SER A 139 3.34 -10.51 -9.79
CA SER A 139 3.09 -11.62 -8.84
C SER A 139 4.20 -11.83 -7.81
N ARG A 140 5.33 -11.14 -7.96
CA ARG A 140 6.60 -11.33 -7.27
C ARG A 140 7.09 -10.07 -6.54
N SER A 141 6.42 -8.94 -6.72
CA SER A 141 6.65 -7.73 -5.94
C SER A 141 5.56 -7.56 -4.89
N HIS A 142 5.92 -6.92 -3.78
CA HIS A 142 4.97 -6.47 -2.77
C HIS A 142 4.68 -4.99 -3.03
N SER A 143 3.44 -4.57 -2.79
CA SER A 143 3.07 -3.15 -2.90
C SER A 143 2.48 -2.67 -1.59
N VAL A 144 2.89 -1.47 -1.18
CA VAL A 144 2.42 -0.81 0.04
C VAL A 144 1.85 0.53 -0.37
N PHE A 145 0.52 0.63 -0.36
CA PHE A 145 -0.19 1.89 -0.51
C PHE A 145 -0.48 2.47 0.87
N SER A 146 0.06 3.64 1.17
CA SER A 146 -0.16 4.31 2.46
C SER A 146 -1.03 5.54 2.27
N VAL A 147 -2.02 5.70 3.14
CA VAL A 147 -2.85 6.89 3.28
C VAL A 147 -2.61 7.47 4.66
N LYS A 148 -2.16 8.71 4.74
CA LYS A 148 -1.86 9.42 5.98
C LYS A 148 -2.75 10.64 6.07
N ILE A 149 -3.45 10.79 7.18
CA ILE A 149 -4.50 11.79 7.35
C ILE A 149 -4.18 12.58 8.60
N HIS A 150 -4.05 13.89 8.43
CA HIS A 150 -3.92 14.86 9.49
C HIS A 150 -5.26 15.57 9.66
N MET A 151 -5.91 15.39 10.80
CA MET A 151 -7.16 16.06 11.16
C MET A 151 -6.88 17.12 12.21
N LYS A 152 -7.47 18.31 12.05
CA LYS A 152 -7.49 19.35 13.07
C LYS A 152 -8.89 19.42 13.67
N GLU A 153 -8.96 19.27 14.98
CA GLU A 153 -10.18 19.47 15.75
C GLU A 153 -9.95 20.60 16.74
N THR A 154 -10.92 21.51 16.84
CA THR A 154 -10.92 22.52 17.91
C THR A 154 -11.73 21.97 19.07
N THR A 155 -11.09 21.84 20.23
CA THR A 155 -11.77 21.40 21.45
C THR A 155 -12.73 22.46 21.97
N VAL A 156 -13.63 22.08 22.88
CA VAL A 156 -14.60 23.00 23.51
C VAL A 156 -13.88 24.15 24.24
N ASP A 157 -12.65 23.91 24.70
CA ASP A 157 -11.79 24.88 25.40
C ASP A 157 -11.02 25.81 24.44
N GLY A 158 -11.22 25.67 23.12
CA GLY A 158 -10.57 26.48 22.08
C GLY A 158 -9.16 26.02 21.71
N GLU A 159 -8.67 24.91 22.28
CA GLU A 159 -7.37 24.35 21.92
C GLU A 159 -7.47 23.56 20.61
N ALA A 160 -6.52 23.82 19.69
CA ALA A 160 -6.39 23.08 18.44
C ALA A 160 -5.67 21.74 18.67
N LEU A 161 -6.38 20.64 18.47
CA LEU A 161 -5.86 19.28 18.61
C LEU A 161 -5.64 18.67 17.23
N VAL A 162 -4.41 18.25 16.97
CA VAL A 162 -4.05 17.58 15.71
C VAL A 162 -4.03 16.07 15.92
N LYS A 163 -4.89 15.34 15.20
CA LYS A 163 -4.88 13.87 15.15
C LYS A 163 -4.24 13.43 13.84
N THR A 164 -3.30 12.49 13.90
CA THR A 164 -2.71 11.87 12.71
C THR A 164 -3.06 10.40 12.68
N GLY A 165 -3.73 9.95 11.64
CA GLY A 165 -3.97 8.53 11.35
C GLY A 165 -3.18 8.08 10.13
N LYS A 166 -2.70 6.84 10.13
CA LYS A 166 -2.03 6.24 8.97
C LYS A 166 -2.62 4.87 8.68
N LEU A 167 -3.06 4.66 7.45
CA LEU A 167 -3.53 3.38 6.94
C LEU A 167 -2.52 2.87 5.90
N ASN A 168 -2.09 1.62 6.03
CA ASN A 168 -1.27 0.94 5.04
C ASN A 168 -2.07 -0.23 4.46
N LEU A 169 -2.19 -0.28 3.13
CA LEU A 169 -2.82 -1.34 2.37
C LEU A 169 -1.72 -2.07 1.61
N VAL A 170 -1.47 -3.33 1.98
CA VAL A 170 -0.30 -4.09 1.53
C VAL A 170 -0.75 -5.28 0.68
N ASP A 171 -0.36 -5.28 -0.59
CA ASP A 171 -0.44 -6.43 -1.50
C ASP A 171 0.85 -7.23 -1.38
N LEU A 172 0.79 -8.44 -0.80
CA LEU A 172 1.97 -9.29 -0.69
C LEU A 172 2.14 -10.16 -1.93
N ALA A 173 3.38 -10.26 -2.41
CA ALA A 173 3.77 -11.18 -3.46
C ALA A 173 3.31 -12.62 -3.15
N GLY A 174 2.96 -13.35 -4.21
CA GLY A 174 2.39 -14.68 -4.06
C GLY A 174 3.40 -15.68 -3.51
N SER A 175 3.04 -16.39 -2.44
CA SER A 175 3.87 -17.47 -1.91
C SER A 175 3.80 -18.68 -2.84
N ARG A 176 4.83 -18.92 -3.66
CA ARG A 176 5.03 -20.22 -4.31
C ARG A 176 5.96 -21.07 -3.47
N ASN A 177 5.59 -22.33 -3.26
CA ASN A 177 6.50 -23.30 -2.65
C ASN A 177 7.68 -23.56 -3.60
N ILE A 178 8.89 -23.20 -3.16
CA ILE A 178 10.16 -23.41 -3.88
C ILE A 178 10.32 -24.88 -4.30
N GLY A 179 9.87 -25.82 -3.47
CA GLY A 179 9.94 -27.26 -3.75
C GLY A 179 9.00 -27.75 -4.87
N ARG A 180 8.01 -26.96 -5.29
CA ARG A 180 7.03 -27.34 -6.33
C ARG A 180 7.20 -26.58 -7.65
N SER A 181 7.98 -25.48 -7.66
CA SER A 181 8.13 -24.60 -8.82
C SER A 181 9.30 -24.96 -9.73
N GLY A 182 10.18 -25.88 -9.33
CA GLY A 182 11.36 -26.28 -10.11
C GLY A 182 12.32 -25.12 -10.41
N ALA A 183 12.26 -24.03 -9.64
CA ALA A 183 13.07 -22.85 -9.89
C ALA A 183 14.55 -23.13 -9.57
N VAL A 184 15.43 -22.94 -10.56
CA VAL A 184 16.89 -23.14 -10.43
C VAL A 184 17.62 -21.78 -10.51
N GLY A 185 18.71 -21.61 -9.76
CA GLY A 185 19.58 -20.44 -9.84
C GLY A 185 18.94 -19.14 -9.32
N LYS A 186 19.01 -18.05 -10.09
CA LYS A 186 18.47 -16.72 -9.69
C LYS A 186 17.00 -16.77 -9.28
N ARG A 187 16.18 -17.60 -9.95
CA ARG A 187 14.76 -17.78 -9.63
C ARG A 187 14.51 -18.47 -8.29
N ALA A 188 15.44 -19.29 -7.81
CA ALA A 188 15.35 -19.93 -6.50
C ALA A 188 15.60 -18.92 -5.36
N ARG A 189 16.62 -18.06 -5.53
CA ARG A 189 16.92 -16.96 -4.60
C ARG A 189 15.76 -15.96 -4.53
N GLU A 190 15.23 -15.60 -5.69
CA GLU A 190 14.05 -14.73 -5.82
C GLU A 190 12.81 -15.35 -5.14
N ALA A 191 12.53 -16.65 -5.38
CA ALA A 191 11.44 -17.35 -4.69
C ALA A 191 11.65 -17.44 -3.17
N GLY A 192 12.90 -17.48 -2.72
CA GLY A 192 13.28 -17.25 -1.32
C GLY A 192 12.83 -15.88 -0.84
N ASN A 193 13.32 -14.81 -1.45
CA ASN A 193 13.05 -13.43 -1.04
C ASN A 193 11.56 -13.04 -1.10
N ILE A 194 10.77 -13.67 -1.98
CA ILE A 194 9.31 -13.50 -2.07
C ILE A 194 8.56 -14.22 -0.94
N SER A 195 9.01 -15.43 -0.58
CA SER A 195 8.31 -16.29 0.38
C SER A 195 8.68 -16.01 1.84
N HIS A 196 9.85 -15.42 2.10
CA HIS A 196 10.31 -15.07 3.45
C HIS A 196 9.43 -14.03 4.14
N PRO A 197 9.03 -12.90 3.49
CA PRO A 197 8.13 -11.93 4.08
C PRO A 197 6.81 -12.59 4.50
N CYS A 198 6.10 -13.28 3.59
CA CYS A 198 4.83 -13.93 3.92
C CYS A 198 4.92 -14.84 5.16
N ARG A 199 6.00 -15.63 5.30
CA ARG A 199 6.22 -16.50 6.47
C ARG A 199 6.57 -15.73 7.75
N LEU A 200 7.38 -14.68 7.66
CA LEU A 200 7.71 -13.82 8.80
C LEU A 200 6.50 -13.03 9.30
N TRP A 201 5.66 -12.54 8.39
CA TRP A 201 4.46 -11.78 8.73
C TRP A 201 3.36 -12.65 9.36
N GLU A 202 3.26 -13.94 8.99
CA GLU A 202 2.42 -14.91 9.70
C GLU A 202 2.88 -15.15 11.15
N GLY A 203 4.19 -15.07 11.42
CA GLY A 203 4.75 -15.24 12.77
C GLY A 203 4.67 -14.00 13.67
N HIS A 204 4.67 -12.79 13.09
CA HIS A 204 4.71 -11.52 13.84
C HIS A 204 3.35 -10.86 14.12
N TYR A 205 2.24 -11.55 13.81
CA TYR A 205 0.86 -11.09 14.03
C TYR A 205 0.56 -10.60 15.47
N CYS A 206 1.37 -10.99 16.44
CA CYS A 206 1.16 -10.71 17.87
C CYS A 206 2.00 -9.56 18.47
N SER A 207 2.81 -8.82 17.70
CA SER A 207 3.73 -7.81 18.28
C SER A 207 3.48 -6.35 17.85
N CYS A 208 2.28 -6.00 17.37
CA CYS A 208 1.95 -4.60 17.10
C CYS A 208 1.82 -3.80 18.42
N GLY A 209 2.44 -2.61 18.45
CA GLY A 209 2.43 -1.73 19.61
C GLY A 209 1.04 -1.19 19.95
N LYS A 210 0.89 -0.57 21.13
CA LYS A 210 -0.40 -0.17 21.74
C LYS A 210 -1.34 0.71 20.88
N ASN A 211 -0.88 1.28 19.77
CA ASN A 211 -1.67 2.14 18.86
C ASN A 211 -1.64 1.67 17.39
N THR A 212 -1.23 0.42 17.13
CA THR A 212 -1.17 -0.15 15.78
C THR A 212 -2.09 -1.37 15.67
N SER A 213 -3.00 -1.37 14.70
CA SER A 213 -3.86 -2.52 14.38
C SER A 213 -3.40 -3.15 13.06
N CYS A 214 -3.21 -4.47 13.05
CA CYS A 214 -2.87 -5.24 11.83
C CYS A 214 -3.95 -6.29 11.55
N SER A 215 -4.43 -6.34 10.30
CA SER A 215 -5.45 -7.29 9.83
C SER A 215 -4.96 -8.06 8.59
N LEU A 216 -5.20 -9.38 8.54
CA LEU A 216 -4.75 -10.27 7.47
C LEU A 216 -5.97 -10.72 6.68
N LEU A 217 -5.99 -10.39 5.40
CA LEU A 217 -6.91 -10.96 4.45
C LEU A 217 -6.19 -12.10 3.73
N ARG A 218 -6.56 -13.34 4.05
CA ARG A 218 -6.09 -14.53 3.32
C ARG A 218 -6.97 -14.75 2.09
N ILE A 219 -6.33 -14.84 0.92
CA ILE A 219 -6.93 -15.03 -0.41
C ILE A 219 -6.39 -16.32 -1.04
#